data_AF-A0A396SP88-F1
#
_entry.id   AF-A0A396SP88-F1
#
_cell.length_a   1.000
_cell.length_b   1.000
_cell.length_c   1.000
_cell.angle_alpha   90.00
_cell.angle_beta   90.00
_cell.angle_gamma   90.00
#
_symmetry.space_group_name_H-M   'P 1'
#
loop_
_entity.id
_entity.type
_entity.pdbx_description
1 polymer ?
#
loop_
_entity_poly.entity_id
_entity_poly.type
_entity_poly.pdbx_seq_one_letter_code
_entity_poly.pdbx_strand_id
1 'polypeptide(L)'
;MAKKKCGICGKELGFWSSRYPVKDGIICGDCIHTADFFNGVNQTRINKFLDTQTVAEIKELIDNPEKLEKVKQKVAPAKHYHLPPIAKCSFCGRDIYRGDAPLKFKNSEYLCRDCMAKYKFTISTVRAHTWASEHTIADFKEHYLDKGKDFADIYSEIEQQIQKEEAEKEKQRQIKQAEKEKQRQIKQAEKEKQRQKEEAEKEKQRQIKQAEKEKRKQEQAAIKAESVYYGGYYFDIDKRKIYANTAFHGIEFFVNADEITSYRVNEKGHDKNKHHVFTRATVGAIIAGPAGAVIAGTTGGKINEYIDELGVIINLTDGGNFEVSLLNSKNNKADGFLVKHAYSNLNHVIAILDSWKATEKVVEDTQDSTDAPAEIRKYKQLLDDGIITKEEFEAKKKQLLGL
;
A
#
# COMPACT_ATOMS: atom_id res chain seq x y z
N MET A 1 -40.54 -14.48 -86.67
CA MET A 1 -39.35 -13.86 -87.27
C MET A 1 -38.22 -14.87 -87.21
N ALA A 2 -37.56 -15.20 -88.32
CA ALA A 2 -36.45 -16.16 -88.31
C ALA A 2 -35.31 -15.63 -87.41
N LYS A 3 -34.88 -16.44 -86.44
CA LYS A 3 -33.73 -16.10 -85.59
C LYS A 3 -32.48 -16.07 -86.47
N LYS A 4 -31.76 -14.94 -86.50
CA LYS A 4 -30.48 -14.84 -87.21
C LYS A 4 -29.43 -15.68 -86.48
N LYS A 5 -28.56 -16.38 -87.21
CA LYS A 5 -27.47 -17.19 -86.64
C LYS A 5 -26.14 -16.44 -86.74
N CYS A 6 -25.26 -16.66 -85.77
CA CYS A 6 -23.89 -16.14 -85.81
C CYS A 6 -23.11 -16.76 -86.97
N GLY A 7 -22.47 -15.95 -87.81
CA GLY A 7 -21.66 -16.43 -88.93
C GLY A 7 -20.41 -17.23 -88.52
N ILE A 8 -19.92 -17.04 -87.28
CA ILE A 8 -18.70 -17.72 -86.79
C ILE A 8 -19.05 -19.04 -86.09
N CYS A 9 -19.91 -19.00 -85.06
CA CYS A 9 -20.19 -20.15 -84.20
C CYS A 9 -21.55 -20.83 -84.45
N GLY A 10 -22.38 -20.30 -85.36
CA GLY A 10 -23.69 -20.86 -85.70
C GLY A 10 -24.79 -20.69 -84.65
N LYS A 11 -24.48 -20.10 -83.48
CA LYS A 11 -25.44 -19.86 -82.38
C LYS A 11 -26.62 -19.00 -82.83
N GLU A 12 -27.84 -19.39 -82.46
CA GLU A 12 -29.05 -18.60 -82.71
C GLU A 12 -29.04 -17.33 -81.84
N LEU A 13 -29.23 -16.16 -82.47
CA LEU A 13 -29.18 -14.86 -81.80
C LEU A 13 -30.59 -14.41 -81.44
N GLY A 14 -30.86 -14.41 -80.13
CA GLY A 14 -32.08 -13.88 -79.54
C GLY A 14 -32.13 -12.36 -79.54
N PHE A 15 -33.26 -11.78 -79.14
CA PHE A 15 -33.49 -10.33 -79.12
C PHE A 15 -32.44 -9.57 -78.29
N TRP A 16 -31.98 -10.15 -77.19
CA TRP A 16 -31.02 -9.55 -76.26
C TRP A 16 -29.54 -9.86 -76.56
N SER A 17 -29.23 -10.58 -77.63
CA SER A 17 -27.85 -10.90 -77.98
C SER A 17 -27.14 -9.69 -78.58
N SER A 18 -25.91 -9.39 -78.14
CA SER A 18 -25.01 -8.44 -78.82
C SER A 18 -24.73 -8.92 -80.24
N ARG A 19 -24.99 -8.06 -81.23
CA ARG A 19 -24.89 -8.36 -82.66
C ARG A 19 -23.97 -7.36 -83.33
N TYR A 20 -22.94 -7.87 -83.98
CA TYR A 20 -22.00 -7.10 -84.77
C TYR A 20 -22.30 -7.35 -86.25
N PRO A 21 -22.84 -6.35 -86.99
CA PRO A 21 -23.09 -6.51 -88.41
C PRO A 21 -21.76 -6.71 -89.14
N VAL A 22 -21.80 -7.57 -90.15
CA VAL A 22 -20.73 -7.73 -91.14
C VAL A 22 -21.36 -7.77 -92.53
N LYS A 23 -20.57 -7.57 -93.58
CA LYS A 23 -21.04 -7.38 -94.96
C LYS A 23 -21.98 -8.49 -95.45
N ASP A 24 -21.74 -9.73 -95.06
CA ASP A 24 -22.47 -10.93 -95.48
C ASP A 24 -23.14 -11.69 -94.31
N GLY A 25 -23.27 -11.07 -93.14
CA GLY A 25 -23.84 -11.76 -91.97
C GLY A 25 -23.88 -10.95 -90.67
N ILE A 26 -24.01 -11.67 -89.55
CA ILE A 26 -23.94 -11.09 -88.20
C ILE A 26 -23.08 -12.00 -87.33
N ILE A 27 -22.23 -11.41 -86.50
CA ILE A 27 -21.40 -12.12 -85.52
C ILE A 27 -21.91 -11.82 -84.11
N CYS A 28 -21.91 -12.82 -83.24
CA CYS A 28 -22.33 -12.65 -81.85
C CYS A 28 -21.25 -11.95 -81.02
N GLY A 29 -21.67 -11.29 -79.95
CA GLY A 29 -20.72 -10.63 -79.04
C GLY A 29 -19.69 -11.58 -78.45
N ASP A 30 -20.07 -12.81 -78.11
CA ASP A 30 -19.13 -13.80 -77.58
C ASP A 30 -17.93 -13.98 -78.53
N CYS A 31 -18.17 -14.19 -79.83
CA CYS A 31 -17.08 -14.39 -80.82
C CYS A 31 -16.18 -13.15 -80.99
N ILE A 32 -16.75 -11.94 -80.90
CA ILE A 32 -15.96 -10.71 -81.02
C ILE A 32 -15.18 -10.40 -79.73
N HIS A 33 -15.79 -10.63 -78.57
CA HIS A 33 -15.16 -10.36 -77.27
C HIS A 33 -14.09 -11.39 -76.91
N THR A 34 -14.26 -12.66 -77.30
CA THR A 34 -13.22 -13.70 -77.11
C THR A 34 -11.92 -13.35 -77.85
N ALA A 35 -12.00 -12.66 -78.98
CA ALA A 35 -10.84 -12.29 -79.79
C ALA A 35 -10.26 -10.89 -79.48
N ASP A 36 -10.72 -10.23 -78.42
CA ASP A 36 -10.18 -8.94 -77.93
C ASP A 36 -10.15 -7.77 -78.94
N PHE A 37 -11.18 -7.66 -79.78
CA PHE A 37 -11.29 -6.60 -80.81
C PHE A 37 -11.31 -5.16 -80.26
N PHE A 38 -11.70 -4.97 -78.99
CA PHE A 38 -12.04 -3.65 -78.45
C PHE A 38 -11.06 -3.09 -77.43
N ASN A 39 -10.12 -3.89 -76.93
CA ASN A 39 -9.16 -3.43 -75.93
C ASN A 39 -8.12 -2.49 -76.56
N GLY A 40 -7.86 -1.36 -75.88
CA GLY A 40 -6.88 -0.36 -76.29
C GLY A 40 -7.25 0.48 -77.53
N VAL A 41 -8.48 0.38 -78.03
CA VAL A 41 -8.88 1.00 -79.32
C VAL A 41 -10.21 1.75 -79.23
N ASN A 42 -10.49 2.60 -80.22
CA ASN A 42 -11.78 3.29 -80.30
C ASN A 42 -12.88 2.33 -80.82
N GLN A 43 -13.79 1.93 -79.94
CA GLN A 43 -14.87 0.96 -80.25
C GLN A 43 -15.73 1.38 -81.45
N THR A 44 -16.05 2.67 -81.63
CA THR A 44 -16.84 3.15 -82.77
C THR A 44 -16.13 2.91 -84.11
N ARG A 45 -14.81 3.06 -84.18
CA ARG A 45 -14.03 2.79 -85.39
C ARG A 45 -13.93 1.30 -85.70
N ILE A 46 -13.75 0.46 -84.68
CA ILE A 46 -13.78 -0.99 -84.87
C ILE A 46 -15.16 -1.47 -85.31
N ASN A 47 -16.25 -0.94 -84.75
CA ASN A 47 -17.61 -1.28 -85.21
C ASN A 47 -17.79 -0.92 -86.71
N LYS A 48 -17.37 0.27 -87.13
CA LYS A 48 -17.40 0.66 -88.55
C LYS A 48 -16.52 -0.24 -89.44
N PHE A 49 -15.40 -0.74 -88.92
CA PHE A 49 -14.57 -1.70 -89.63
C PHE A 49 -15.30 -3.03 -89.82
N LEU A 50 -15.88 -3.57 -88.74
CA LEU A 50 -16.62 -4.84 -88.77
C LEU A 50 -17.74 -4.82 -89.81
N ASP A 51 -18.48 -3.70 -89.91
CA ASP A 51 -19.55 -3.52 -90.90
C ASP A 51 -19.08 -3.70 -92.37
N THR A 52 -17.79 -3.51 -92.64
CA THR A 52 -17.20 -3.61 -94.00
C THR A 52 -16.62 -4.98 -94.34
N GLN A 53 -16.37 -5.83 -93.35
CA GLN A 53 -15.71 -7.12 -93.52
C GLN A 53 -16.73 -8.23 -93.73
N THR A 54 -16.31 -9.35 -94.31
CA THR A 54 -17.09 -10.59 -94.40
C THR A 54 -16.88 -11.46 -93.16
N VAL A 55 -17.78 -12.41 -92.93
CA VAL A 55 -17.65 -13.41 -91.86
C VAL A 55 -16.32 -14.16 -91.95
N ALA A 56 -15.87 -14.51 -93.16
CA ALA A 56 -14.62 -15.22 -93.38
C ALA A 56 -13.39 -14.37 -93.00
N GLU A 57 -13.38 -13.09 -93.37
CA GLU A 57 -12.29 -12.16 -93.02
C GLU A 57 -12.22 -11.93 -91.50
N ILE A 58 -13.37 -11.79 -90.83
CA ILE A 58 -13.39 -11.67 -89.37
C ILE A 58 -12.93 -12.95 -88.69
N LYS A 59 -13.28 -14.12 -89.22
CA LYS A 59 -12.79 -15.40 -88.71
C LYS A 59 -11.26 -15.50 -88.80
N GLU A 60 -10.67 -15.09 -89.93
CA GLU A 60 -9.22 -15.06 -90.09
C GLU A 60 -8.53 -14.15 -89.06
N LEU A 61 -9.16 -13.02 -88.70
CA LEU A 61 -8.64 -12.13 -87.67
C LEU A 61 -8.78 -12.71 -86.26
N ILE A 62 -9.88 -13.43 -85.98
CA ILE A 62 -10.06 -14.14 -84.70
C ILE A 62 -8.98 -15.21 -84.54
N ASP A 63 -8.69 -15.96 -85.61
CA ASP A 63 -7.72 -17.06 -85.61
C ASP A 63 -6.26 -16.57 -85.66
N ASN A 64 -6.02 -15.28 -85.91
CA ASN A 64 -4.68 -14.68 -85.99
C ASN A 64 -4.56 -13.38 -85.17
N PRO A 65 -4.22 -13.48 -83.87
CA PRO A 65 -4.11 -12.33 -82.96
C PRO A 65 -3.10 -11.26 -83.42
N GLU A 66 -1.97 -11.65 -84.03
CA GLU A 66 -0.97 -10.70 -84.53
C GLU A 66 -1.51 -9.86 -85.70
N LYS A 67 -2.26 -10.50 -86.61
CA LYS A 67 -2.90 -9.82 -87.74
C LYS A 67 -4.00 -8.89 -87.24
N LEU A 68 -4.78 -9.32 -86.25
CA LEU A 68 -5.80 -8.50 -85.60
C LEU A 68 -5.20 -7.27 -84.93
N GLU A 69 -4.09 -7.39 -84.20
CA GLU A 69 -3.41 -6.24 -83.60
C GLU A 69 -2.91 -5.22 -84.65
N LYS A 70 -2.35 -5.69 -85.77
CA LYS A 70 -1.95 -4.81 -86.89
C LYS A 70 -3.15 -4.08 -87.50
N VAL A 71 -4.30 -4.74 -87.61
CA VAL A 71 -5.55 -4.13 -88.09
C VAL A 71 -6.09 -3.12 -87.08
N LYS A 72 -6.08 -3.44 -85.79
CA LYS A 72 -6.45 -2.54 -84.69
C LYS A 72 -5.62 -1.25 -84.72
N GLN A 73 -4.31 -1.37 -84.91
CA GLN A 73 -3.40 -0.24 -85.07
C GLN A 73 -3.71 0.61 -86.32
N LYS A 74 -4.07 -0.02 -87.44
CA LYS A 74 -4.37 0.70 -88.69
C LYS A 74 -5.71 1.42 -88.67
N VAL A 75 -6.75 0.78 -88.13
CA VAL A 75 -8.14 1.23 -88.28
C VAL A 75 -8.64 2.03 -87.07
N ALA A 76 -8.12 1.73 -85.88
CA ALA A 76 -8.53 2.39 -84.64
C ALA A 76 -7.33 2.60 -83.69
N PRO A 77 -6.26 3.30 -84.12
CA PRO A 77 -5.09 3.52 -83.27
C PRO A 77 -5.50 4.18 -81.95
N ALA A 78 -4.93 3.69 -80.84
CA ALA A 78 -5.01 4.35 -79.55
C ALA A 78 -4.59 5.82 -79.73
N LYS A 79 -5.40 6.77 -79.25
CA LYS A 79 -5.15 8.20 -79.47
C LYS A 79 -3.83 8.64 -78.81
N HIS A 80 -2.73 8.71 -79.56
CA HIS A 80 -1.51 9.45 -79.16
C HIS A 80 -0.99 10.42 -80.23
N TYR A 81 -1.73 10.65 -81.32
CA TYR A 81 -1.24 11.31 -82.55
C TYR A 81 -0.85 12.82 -82.48
N HIS A 82 -0.86 13.47 -81.31
CA HIS A 82 -0.50 14.90 -81.22
C HIS A 82 0.51 15.25 -80.12
N LEU A 83 1.09 14.27 -79.41
CA LEU A 83 2.05 14.56 -78.33
C LEU A 83 3.40 13.89 -78.60
N PRO A 84 4.52 14.62 -78.49
CA PRO A 84 5.85 14.02 -78.58
C PRO A 84 6.05 13.01 -77.42
N PRO A 85 6.89 11.97 -77.61
CA PRO A 85 7.23 11.06 -76.52
C PRO A 85 7.93 11.83 -75.40
N ILE A 86 7.63 11.46 -74.16
CA ILE A 86 8.19 12.11 -72.97
C ILE A 86 9.58 11.56 -72.62
N ALA A 87 9.88 10.32 -73.00
CA ALA A 87 11.15 9.66 -72.78
C ALA A 87 11.28 8.41 -73.67
N LYS A 88 12.47 7.81 -73.70
CA LYS A 88 12.67 6.44 -74.18
C LYS A 88 12.89 5.51 -73.01
N CYS A 89 12.40 4.28 -73.12
CA CYS A 89 12.66 3.23 -72.15
C CYS A 89 14.16 2.89 -72.13
N SER A 90 14.80 3.00 -70.97
CA SER A 90 16.25 2.75 -70.82
C SER A 90 16.67 1.27 -70.96
N PHE A 91 15.71 0.38 -71.25
CA PHE A 91 15.92 -1.06 -71.41
C PHE A 91 15.68 -1.53 -72.84
N CYS A 92 14.54 -1.16 -73.43
CA CYS A 92 14.16 -1.62 -74.77
C CYS A 92 14.18 -0.51 -75.83
N GLY A 93 14.47 0.74 -75.44
CA GLY A 93 14.53 1.89 -76.35
C GLY A 93 13.17 2.38 -76.86
N ARG A 94 12.06 1.74 -76.48
CA ARG A 94 10.70 2.12 -76.90
C ARG A 94 10.35 3.53 -76.41
N ASP A 95 9.73 4.32 -77.28
CA ASP A 95 9.15 5.62 -76.93
C ASP A 95 8.06 5.46 -75.86
N ILE A 96 8.08 6.35 -74.86
CA ILE A 96 7.12 6.42 -73.75
C ILE A 96 6.33 7.71 -73.91
N TYR A 97 5.01 7.62 -73.83
CA TYR A 97 4.09 8.74 -73.98
C TYR A 97 3.41 9.11 -72.66
N ARG A 98 2.82 10.31 -72.64
CA ARG A 98 2.01 10.78 -71.52
C ARG A 98 0.78 9.88 -71.38
N GLY A 99 0.68 9.18 -70.24
CA GLY A 99 -0.39 8.23 -69.94
C GLY A 99 0.06 6.77 -69.87
N ASP A 100 1.29 6.45 -70.30
CA ASP A 100 1.81 5.07 -70.32
C ASP A 100 2.19 4.52 -68.93
N ALA A 101 2.01 5.32 -67.87
CA ALA A 101 2.38 5.02 -66.49
C ALA A 101 3.78 4.37 -66.35
N PRO A 102 4.85 5.02 -66.87
CA PRO A 102 6.20 4.48 -66.78
C PRO A 102 6.73 4.52 -65.34
N LEU A 103 7.64 3.61 -65.02
CA LEU A 103 8.41 3.69 -63.77
C LEU A 103 9.54 4.69 -63.95
N LYS A 104 9.54 5.75 -63.14
CA LYS A 104 10.57 6.78 -63.11
C LYS A 104 11.59 6.47 -62.02
N PHE A 105 12.87 6.48 -62.37
CA PHE A 105 14.00 6.30 -61.45
C PHE A 105 14.53 7.65 -60.92
N LYS A 106 15.36 7.62 -59.87
CA LYS A 106 15.95 8.80 -59.22
C LYS A 106 16.68 9.74 -60.18
N ASN A 107 17.38 9.16 -61.16
CA ASN A 107 18.12 9.88 -62.20
C ASN A 107 17.22 10.40 -63.35
N SER A 108 15.89 10.37 -63.18
CA SER A 108 14.90 10.74 -64.21
C SER A 108 14.94 9.89 -65.48
N GLU A 109 15.45 8.66 -65.37
CA GLU A 109 15.30 7.65 -66.42
C GLU A 109 14.00 6.85 -66.25
N TYR A 110 13.55 6.22 -67.34
CA TYR A 110 12.21 5.63 -67.41
C TYR A 110 12.23 4.18 -67.89
N LEU A 111 11.37 3.37 -67.29
CA LEU A 111 11.08 2.00 -67.72
C LEU A 111 9.64 1.92 -68.25
N CYS A 112 9.46 1.38 -69.46
CA CYS A 112 8.12 1.15 -70.00
C CYS A 112 7.41 -0.01 -69.29
N ARG A 113 6.09 -0.05 -69.41
CA ARG A 113 5.23 -1.05 -68.74
C ARG A 113 5.63 -2.50 -69.05
N ASP A 114 6.01 -2.80 -70.28
CA ASP A 114 6.43 -4.15 -70.67
C ASP A 114 7.73 -4.57 -69.98
N CYS A 115 8.70 -3.64 -69.89
CA CYS A 115 9.93 -3.91 -69.16
C CYS A 115 9.68 -3.99 -67.65
N MET A 116 8.76 -3.19 -67.09
CA MET A 116 8.34 -3.34 -65.70
C MET A 116 7.73 -4.73 -65.44
N ALA A 117 6.91 -5.24 -66.36
CA ALA A 117 6.35 -6.59 -66.26
C ALA A 117 7.43 -7.67 -66.39
N LYS A 118 8.35 -7.51 -67.34
CA LYS A 118 9.48 -8.43 -67.57
C LYS A 118 10.35 -8.58 -66.32
N TYR A 119 10.68 -7.48 -65.66
CA TYR A 119 11.56 -7.46 -64.48
C TYR A 119 10.79 -7.36 -63.15
N LYS A 120 9.50 -7.74 -63.16
CA LYS A 120 8.66 -7.93 -61.97
C LYS A 120 8.41 -6.70 -61.09
N PHE A 121 8.64 -5.49 -61.60
CA PHE A 121 8.24 -4.24 -60.93
C PHE A 121 6.73 -4.10 -60.73
N THR A 122 5.93 -4.96 -61.37
CA THR A 122 4.47 -5.01 -61.21
C THR A 122 4.00 -5.78 -59.98
N ILE A 123 4.88 -6.51 -59.27
CA ILE A 123 4.54 -7.25 -58.04
C ILE A 123 4.00 -6.32 -56.96
N SER A 124 4.60 -5.13 -56.82
CA SER A 124 4.09 -4.07 -55.96
C SER A 124 4.43 -2.73 -56.58
N THR A 125 3.45 -2.13 -57.25
CA THR A 125 3.61 -0.83 -57.91
C THR A 125 4.08 0.25 -56.93
N VAL A 126 3.56 0.25 -55.70
CA VAL A 126 3.97 1.22 -54.68
C VAL A 126 5.44 1.05 -54.33
N ARG A 127 5.88 -0.17 -53.97
CA ARG A 127 7.29 -0.39 -53.59
C ARG A 127 8.23 -0.21 -54.77
N ALA A 128 7.81 -0.57 -55.98
CA ALA A 128 8.57 -0.29 -57.19
C ALA A 128 8.81 1.21 -57.38
N HIS A 129 7.78 2.04 -57.27
CA HIS A 129 7.91 3.49 -57.36
C HIS A 129 8.75 4.08 -56.23
N THR A 130 8.56 3.63 -54.98
CA THR A 130 9.37 4.08 -53.84
C THR A 130 10.84 3.72 -54.05
N TRP A 131 11.13 2.46 -54.35
CA TRP A 131 12.49 1.98 -54.57
C TRP A 131 13.16 2.70 -55.74
N ALA A 132 12.47 2.82 -56.88
CA ALA A 132 12.98 3.52 -58.05
C ALA A 132 13.20 5.03 -57.79
N SER A 133 12.42 5.67 -56.92
CA SER A 133 12.65 7.09 -56.57
C SER A 133 13.95 7.32 -55.80
N GLU A 134 14.50 6.27 -55.18
CA GLU A 134 15.73 6.31 -54.37
C GLU A 134 16.94 5.73 -55.09
N HIS A 135 16.72 4.96 -56.17
CA HIS A 135 17.74 4.24 -56.93
C HIS A 135 17.76 4.64 -58.40
N THR A 136 18.90 4.42 -59.06
CA THR A 136 19.08 4.63 -60.49
C THR A 136 18.89 3.32 -61.27
N ILE A 137 18.76 3.42 -62.59
CA ILE A 137 18.74 2.22 -63.45
C ILE A 137 20.10 1.50 -63.42
N ALA A 138 21.21 2.22 -63.25
CA ALA A 138 22.53 1.61 -63.06
C ALA A 138 22.54 0.76 -61.79
N ASP A 139 22.00 1.26 -60.67
CA ASP A 139 21.88 0.51 -59.42
C ASP A 139 21.08 -0.79 -59.62
N PHE A 140 20.00 -0.74 -60.42
CA PHE A 140 19.22 -1.93 -60.74
C PHE A 140 19.99 -2.93 -61.62
N LYS A 141 20.71 -2.42 -62.63
CA LYS A 141 21.49 -3.26 -63.56
C LYS A 141 22.65 -3.94 -62.83
N GLU A 142 23.52 -3.16 -62.21
CA GLU A 142 24.79 -3.61 -61.64
C GLU A 142 24.59 -4.48 -60.38
N HIS A 143 23.62 -4.14 -59.52
CA HIS A 143 23.45 -4.83 -58.24
C HIS A 143 22.49 -6.02 -58.29
N TYR A 144 21.62 -6.08 -59.30
CA TYR A 144 20.57 -7.11 -59.39
C TYR A 144 20.60 -7.85 -60.73
N LEU A 145 20.39 -7.17 -61.85
CA LEU A 145 20.27 -7.86 -63.14
C LEU A 145 21.54 -8.60 -63.55
N ASP A 146 22.72 -8.01 -63.34
CA ASP A 146 24.01 -8.64 -63.64
C ASP A 146 24.28 -9.89 -62.79
N LYS A 147 23.57 -10.01 -61.65
CA LYS A 147 23.60 -11.18 -60.77
C LYS A 147 22.45 -12.15 -61.03
N GLY A 148 21.67 -11.95 -62.10
CA GLY A 148 20.51 -12.77 -62.44
C GLY A 148 19.28 -12.57 -61.55
N LYS A 149 19.24 -11.48 -60.77
CA LYS A 149 18.11 -11.10 -59.91
C LYS A 149 17.18 -10.12 -60.62
N ASP A 150 15.94 -10.00 -60.16
CA ASP A 150 14.99 -8.98 -60.61
C ASP A 150 14.32 -8.25 -59.43
N PHE A 151 13.26 -7.47 -59.69
CA PHE A 151 12.61 -6.70 -58.63
C PHE A 151 11.88 -7.58 -57.60
N ALA A 152 11.56 -8.83 -57.91
CA ALA A 152 10.97 -9.77 -56.95
C ALA A 152 11.96 -10.06 -55.81
N ASP A 153 13.26 -10.17 -56.11
CA ASP A 153 14.31 -10.36 -55.10
C ASP A 153 14.43 -9.12 -54.20
N ILE A 154 14.45 -7.92 -54.80
CA ILE A 154 14.43 -6.64 -54.07
C ILE A 154 13.21 -6.57 -53.16
N TYR A 155 12.03 -6.91 -53.68
CA TYR A 155 10.79 -6.91 -52.93
C TYR A 155 10.88 -7.85 -51.72
N SER A 156 11.40 -9.07 -51.90
CA SER A 156 11.58 -10.03 -50.81
C SER A 156 12.61 -9.55 -49.78
N GLU A 157 13.70 -8.91 -50.20
CA GLU A 157 14.70 -8.33 -49.29
C GLU A 157 14.07 -7.21 -48.44
N ILE A 158 13.25 -6.33 -49.04
CA ILE A 158 12.50 -5.28 -48.34
C ILE A 158 11.49 -5.89 -47.35
N GLU A 159 10.72 -6.91 -47.75
CA GLU A 159 9.77 -7.61 -46.86
C GLU A 159 10.48 -8.15 -45.61
N GLN A 160 11.62 -8.84 -45.81
CA GLN A 160 12.37 -9.45 -44.72
C GLN A 160 12.95 -8.41 -43.76
N GLN A 161 13.40 -7.26 -44.27
CA GLN A 161 13.87 -6.16 -43.42
C GLN A 161 12.73 -5.58 -42.57
N ILE A 162 11.57 -5.32 -43.16
CA ILE A 162 10.39 -4.83 -42.44
C ILE A 162 9.99 -5.81 -41.34
N GLN A 163 9.90 -7.11 -41.65
CA GLN A 163 9.57 -8.13 -40.66
C GLN A 163 10.57 -8.20 -39.51
N LYS A 164 11.87 -8.06 -39.79
CA LYS A 164 12.92 -8.02 -38.76
C LYS A 164 12.76 -6.78 -37.86
N GLU A 165 12.53 -5.61 -38.44
CA GLU A 165 12.31 -4.39 -37.67
C GLU A 165 11.04 -4.46 -36.81
N GLU A 166 9.96 -5.02 -37.35
CA GLU A 166 8.72 -5.21 -36.62
C GLU A 166 8.90 -6.18 -35.45
N ALA A 167 9.57 -7.31 -35.68
CA ALA A 167 9.91 -8.27 -34.64
C ALA A 167 10.82 -7.66 -33.55
N GLU A 168 11.78 -6.82 -33.93
CA GLU A 168 12.63 -6.12 -32.96
C GLU A 168 11.83 -5.10 -32.14
N LYS A 169 10.98 -4.31 -32.80
CA LYS A 169 10.07 -3.36 -32.13
C LYS A 169 9.13 -4.08 -31.17
N GLU A 170 8.62 -5.26 -31.56
CA GLU A 170 7.78 -6.09 -30.70
C GLU A 170 8.56 -6.62 -29.49
N LYS A 171 9.76 -7.16 -29.69
CA LYS A 171 10.65 -7.62 -28.61
C LYS A 171 10.95 -6.49 -27.62
N GLN A 172 11.24 -5.29 -28.10
CA GLN A 172 11.46 -4.12 -27.25
C GLN A 172 10.21 -3.72 -26.46
N ARG A 173 9.01 -3.84 -27.05
CA ARG A 173 7.74 -3.61 -26.34
C ARG A 173 7.52 -4.65 -25.24
N GLN A 174 7.80 -5.92 -25.52
CA GLN A 174 7.68 -7.01 -24.52
C GLN A 174 8.65 -6.80 -23.35
N ILE A 175 9.92 -6.43 -23.61
CA ILE A 175 10.89 -6.11 -22.55
C ILE A 175 10.39 -4.95 -21.67
N LYS A 176 9.93 -3.85 -22.29
CA LYS A 176 9.37 -2.71 -21.54
C LYS A 176 8.14 -3.08 -20.72
N GLN A 177 7.30 -4.00 -21.21
CA GLN A 177 6.15 -4.51 -20.46
C GLN A 177 6.59 -5.36 -19.27
N ALA A 178 7.53 -6.29 -19.48
CA ALA A 178 8.08 -7.14 -18.42
C ALA A 178 8.80 -6.33 -17.33
N GLU A 179 9.56 -5.29 -17.70
CA GLU A 179 10.20 -4.37 -16.74
C GLU A 179 9.17 -3.62 -15.89
N LYS A 180 8.11 -3.09 -16.52
CA LYS A 180 7.02 -2.42 -15.81
C LYS A 180 6.29 -3.37 -14.86
N GLU A 181 6.07 -4.62 -15.28
CA GLU A 181 5.44 -5.63 -14.43
C GLU A 181 6.33 -5.99 -13.24
N LYS A 182 7.63 -6.22 -13.47
CA LYS A 182 8.61 -6.47 -12.40
C LYS A 182 8.67 -5.32 -11.40
N GLN A 183 8.66 -4.07 -11.86
CA GLN A 183 8.61 -2.90 -10.97
C GLN A 183 7.32 -2.86 -10.13
N ARG A 184 6.16 -3.22 -10.72
CA ARG A 184 4.90 -3.31 -9.98
C ARG A 184 4.95 -4.40 -8.90
N GLN A 185 5.50 -5.57 -9.23
CA GLN A 185 5.67 -6.67 -8.28
C GLN A 185 6.60 -6.29 -7.11
N ILE A 186 7.73 -5.65 -7.39
CA ILE A 186 8.65 -5.13 -6.35
C ILE A 186 7.92 -4.16 -5.42
N LYS A 187 7.20 -3.17 -5.98
CA LYS A 187 6.44 -2.18 -5.20
C LYS A 187 5.34 -2.82 -4.35
N GLN A 188 4.70 -3.88 -4.84
CA GLN A 188 3.71 -4.63 -4.07
C GLN A 188 4.36 -5.41 -2.92
N ALA A 189 5.49 -6.10 -3.18
CA ALA A 189 6.23 -6.83 -2.16
C ALA A 189 6.77 -5.91 -1.05
N GLU A 190 7.26 -4.72 -1.40
CA GLU A 190 7.71 -3.72 -0.43
C GLU A 190 6.57 -3.22 0.47
N LYS A 191 5.41 -2.91 -0.12
CA LYS A 191 4.22 -2.51 0.64
C LYS A 191 3.74 -3.60 1.58
N GLU A 192 3.74 -4.85 1.13
CA GLU A 192 3.33 -5.99 1.95
C GLU A 192 4.30 -6.20 3.12
N LYS A 193 5.61 -6.13 2.86
CA LYS A 193 6.64 -6.20 3.91
C LYS A 193 6.50 -5.07 4.94
N GLN A 194 6.09 -3.87 4.51
CA GLN A 194 5.82 -2.76 5.43
C GLN A 194 4.58 -3.03 6.30
N ARG A 195 3.48 -3.49 5.70
CA ARG A 195 2.26 -3.85 6.44
C ARG A 195 2.53 -4.91 7.51
N GLN A 196 3.26 -5.96 7.16
CA GLN A 196 3.63 -7.03 8.10
C GLN A 196 4.46 -6.51 9.27
N LYS A 197 5.38 -5.56 9.03
CA LYS A 197 6.14 -4.91 10.11
C LYS A 197 5.24 -4.10 11.05
N GLU A 198 4.33 -3.30 10.49
CA GLU A 198 3.39 -2.49 11.28
C GLU A 198 2.42 -3.35 12.09
N GLU A 199 1.96 -4.48 11.53
CA GLU A 199 1.11 -5.44 12.23
C GLU A 199 1.86 -6.14 13.36
N ALA A 200 3.10 -6.61 13.12
CA ALA A 200 3.94 -7.22 14.14
C ALA A 200 4.25 -6.24 15.30
N GLU A 201 4.49 -4.96 14.99
CA GLU A 201 4.69 -3.93 16.02
C GLU A 201 3.43 -3.69 16.85
N LYS A 202 2.27 -3.58 16.21
CA LYS A 202 0.97 -3.44 16.91
C LYS A 202 0.68 -4.65 17.78
N GLU A 203 0.99 -5.86 17.32
CA GLU A 203 0.82 -7.08 18.10
C GLU A 203 1.75 -7.08 19.32
N LYS A 204 3.03 -6.74 19.14
CA LYS A 204 3.99 -6.61 20.25
C LYS A 204 3.51 -5.60 21.29
N GLN A 205 2.99 -4.44 20.88
CA GLN A 205 2.42 -3.45 21.79
C GLN A 205 1.19 -3.98 22.55
N ARG A 206 0.32 -4.76 21.89
CA ARG A 206 -0.83 -5.40 22.55
C ARG A 206 -0.38 -6.42 23.59
N GLN A 207 0.61 -7.24 23.28
CA GLN A 207 1.18 -8.22 24.21
C GLN A 207 1.79 -7.54 25.43
N ILE A 208 2.55 -6.44 25.25
CA ILE A 208 3.11 -5.65 26.37
C ILE A 208 1.98 -5.13 27.27
N LYS A 209 0.95 -4.50 26.70
CA LYS A 209 -0.19 -3.97 27.47
C LYS A 209 -0.95 -5.07 28.22
N GLN A 210 -1.07 -6.26 27.63
CA GLN A 210 -1.69 -7.41 28.29
C GLN A 210 -0.83 -7.91 29.45
N ALA A 211 0.48 -8.08 29.25
CA ALA A 211 1.42 -8.48 30.29
C ALA A 211 1.46 -7.48 31.46
N GLU A 212 1.46 -6.18 31.18
CA GLU A 212 1.38 -5.13 32.21
C GLU A 212 0.07 -5.20 33.00
N LYS A 213 -1.06 -5.43 32.33
CA LYS A 213 -2.36 -5.58 32.98
C LYS A 213 -2.40 -6.82 33.87
N GLU A 214 -1.84 -7.94 33.42
CA GLU A 214 -1.73 -9.17 34.21
C GLU A 214 -0.80 -9.00 35.40
N LYS A 215 0.37 -8.38 35.20
CA LYS A 215 1.30 -8.05 36.27
C LYS A 215 0.63 -7.17 37.34
N ARG A 216 -0.05 -6.10 36.93
CA ARG A 216 -0.80 -5.23 37.87
C ARG A 216 -1.90 -6.00 38.61
N LYS A 217 -2.59 -6.92 37.93
CA LYS A 217 -3.60 -7.78 38.57
C LYS A 217 -2.97 -8.70 39.62
N GLN A 218 -1.80 -9.26 39.35
CA GLN A 218 -1.05 -10.08 40.29
C GLN A 218 -0.55 -9.26 41.49
N GLU A 219 0.02 -8.07 41.27
CA GLU A 219 0.44 -7.16 42.33
C GLU A 219 -0.73 -6.77 43.25
N GLN A 220 -1.87 -6.39 42.66
CA GLN A 220 -3.07 -6.09 43.44
C GLN A 220 -3.61 -7.31 44.20
N ALA A 221 -3.49 -8.52 43.66
CA ALA A 221 -3.88 -9.74 44.34
C ALA A 221 -2.93 -10.06 45.52
N ALA A 222 -1.63 -9.84 45.35
CA ALA A 222 -0.65 -10.02 46.41
C ALA A 222 -0.90 -9.03 47.57
N ILE A 223 -1.12 -7.75 47.27
CA ILE A 223 -1.45 -6.75 48.30
C ILE A 223 -2.71 -7.16 49.07
N LYS A 224 -3.76 -7.61 48.37
CA LYS A 224 -5.00 -8.09 49.02
C LYS A 224 -4.78 -9.31 49.92
N ALA A 225 -3.86 -10.20 49.56
CA ALA A 225 -3.58 -11.41 50.31
C ALA A 225 -2.74 -11.13 51.56
N GLU A 226 -1.84 -10.15 51.50
CA GLU A 226 -0.87 -9.83 52.56
C GLU A 226 -1.30 -8.67 53.46
N SER A 227 -2.40 -7.98 53.11
CA SER A 227 -2.88 -6.81 53.85
C SER A 227 -4.27 -7.01 54.45
N VAL A 228 -4.55 -6.30 55.54
CA VAL A 228 -5.90 -6.17 56.11
C VAL A 228 -6.58 -4.90 55.60
N TYR A 229 -7.89 -4.95 55.33
CA TYR A 229 -8.62 -3.85 54.69
C TYR A 229 -9.52 -3.10 55.68
N TYR A 230 -9.33 -1.78 55.80
CA TYR A 230 -10.16 -0.90 56.62
C TYR A 230 -10.41 0.43 55.91
N GLY A 231 -11.69 0.84 55.84
CA GLY A 231 -12.08 2.20 55.46
C GLY A 231 -11.54 2.73 54.13
N GLY A 232 -11.33 1.87 53.13
CA GLY A 232 -10.77 2.26 51.83
C GLY A 232 -9.28 1.99 51.67
N TYR A 233 -8.60 1.51 52.72
CA TYR A 233 -7.16 1.31 52.75
C TYR A 233 -6.78 -0.13 53.10
N TYR A 234 -5.71 -0.63 52.49
CA TYR A 234 -5.06 -1.90 52.82
C TYR A 234 -3.82 -1.62 53.65
N PHE A 235 -3.73 -2.25 54.82
CA PHE A 235 -2.59 -2.16 55.73
C PHE A 235 -1.77 -3.43 55.62
N ASP A 236 -0.58 -3.33 55.04
CA ASP A 236 0.44 -4.37 55.08
C ASP A 236 1.24 -4.17 56.37
N ILE A 237 0.88 -4.94 57.39
CA ILE A 237 1.40 -4.79 58.76
C ILE A 237 2.90 -5.08 58.78
N ASP A 238 3.34 -6.13 58.10
CA ASP A 238 4.72 -6.61 58.09
C ASP A 238 5.63 -5.67 57.29
N LYS A 239 5.18 -5.23 56.11
CA LYS A 239 5.96 -4.28 55.29
C LYS A 239 5.82 -2.83 55.76
N ARG A 240 4.98 -2.55 56.76
CA ARG A 240 4.72 -1.22 57.31
C ARG A 240 4.25 -0.23 56.23
N LYS A 241 3.31 -0.66 55.38
CA LYS A 241 2.80 0.12 54.24
C LYS A 241 1.28 0.20 54.23
N ILE A 242 0.78 1.35 53.82
CA ILE A 242 -0.63 1.59 53.54
C ILE A 242 -0.81 1.75 52.03
N TYR A 243 -1.78 1.02 51.48
CA TYR A 243 -2.22 1.15 50.09
C TYR A 243 -3.65 1.68 50.04
N ALA A 244 -3.92 2.63 49.13
CA ALA A 244 -5.25 3.18 48.92
C ALA A 244 -5.98 2.43 47.80
N ASN A 245 -7.27 2.19 47.96
CA ASN A 245 -8.12 1.64 46.90
C ASN A 245 -8.77 2.77 46.11
N THR A 246 -8.22 3.11 44.95
CA THR A 246 -8.69 4.20 44.09
C THR A 246 -9.61 3.68 42.99
N ALA A 247 -10.62 4.49 42.60
CA ALA A 247 -11.64 4.08 41.64
C ALA A 247 -11.09 3.81 40.21
N PHE A 248 -10.00 4.47 39.82
CA PHE A 248 -9.48 4.43 38.45
C PHE A 248 -8.23 3.55 38.28
N HIS A 249 -7.39 3.43 39.30
CA HIS A 249 -6.12 2.71 39.21
C HIS A 249 -6.08 1.45 40.09
N GLY A 250 -7.12 1.22 40.89
CA GLY A 250 -7.22 0.09 41.79
C GLY A 250 -6.38 0.34 43.05
N ILE A 251 -5.65 -0.68 43.52
CA ILE A 251 -4.85 -0.55 44.73
C ILE A 251 -3.51 0.08 44.38
N GLU A 252 -3.20 1.21 45.02
CA GLU A 252 -1.97 1.97 44.83
C GLU A 252 -1.24 2.15 46.16
N PHE A 253 0.09 2.14 46.12
CA PHE A 253 0.89 2.52 47.28
C PHE A 253 0.53 3.95 47.68
N PHE A 254 0.32 4.17 48.97
CA PHE A 254 -0.13 5.45 49.49
C PHE A 254 0.87 6.07 50.46
N VAL A 255 1.18 5.37 51.56
CA VAL A 255 1.96 5.92 52.68
C VAL A 255 2.81 4.82 53.34
N ASN A 256 4.07 5.09 53.66
CA ASN A 256 4.86 4.24 54.57
C ASN A 256 4.56 4.59 56.03
N ALA A 257 4.72 3.63 56.95
CA ALA A 257 4.52 3.90 58.37
C ALA A 257 5.42 5.01 58.93
N ASP A 258 6.67 5.10 58.44
CA ASP A 258 7.63 6.12 58.90
C ASP A 258 7.21 7.56 58.52
N GLU A 259 6.24 7.71 57.61
CA GLU A 259 5.66 9.00 57.25
C GLU A 259 4.51 9.40 58.19
N ILE A 260 4.10 8.54 59.12
CA ILE A 260 3.00 8.78 60.05
C ILE A 260 3.51 9.44 61.33
N THR A 261 3.16 10.72 61.53
CA THR A 261 3.58 11.46 62.72
C THR A 261 2.66 11.20 63.92
N SER A 262 1.35 11.19 63.69
CA SER A 262 0.34 11.09 64.74
C SER A 262 -0.98 10.64 64.16
N TYR A 263 -1.89 10.18 65.01
CA TYR A 263 -3.24 9.86 64.61
C TYR A 263 -4.23 10.31 65.69
N ARG A 264 -5.48 10.54 65.30
CA ARG A 264 -6.59 10.90 66.19
C ARG A 264 -7.88 10.23 65.73
N VAL A 265 -8.73 9.86 66.67
CA VAL A 265 -10.06 9.33 66.35
C VAL A 265 -10.99 10.49 66.02
N ASN A 266 -11.71 10.36 64.90
CA ASN A 266 -12.82 11.19 64.52
C ASN A 266 -14.11 10.41 64.82
N GLU A 267 -14.85 10.83 65.84
CA GLU A 267 -16.15 10.26 66.20
C GLU A 267 -17.16 11.41 66.19
N LYS A 268 -18.26 11.30 65.45
CA LYS A 268 -19.37 12.28 65.50
C LYS A 268 -20.68 11.56 65.68
N GLY A 269 -21.55 12.10 66.53
CA GLY A 269 -22.86 11.53 66.83
C GLY A 269 -23.87 12.58 67.26
N HIS A 270 -25.12 12.15 67.45
CA HIS A 270 -26.23 12.99 67.88
C HIS A 270 -27.26 12.22 68.72
N ASP A 271 -28.11 12.96 69.44
CA ASP A 271 -29.26 12.43 70.17
C ASP A 271 -30.58 12.81 69.47
N LYS A 272 -31.55 11.90 69.42
CA LYS A 272 -32.81 12.11 68.67
C LYS A 272 -33.83 12.95 69.46
N ASN A 273 -33.77 12.92 70.79
CA ASN A 273 -34.70 13.65 71.67
C ASN A 273 -34.00 14.80 72.41
N LYS A 274 -34.16 16.05 71.93
CA LYS A 274 -33.59 17.25 72.57
C LYS A 274 -34.34 17.76 73.81
N HIS A 275 -35.21 16.96 74.43
CA HIS A 275 -36.12 17.42 75.50
C HIS A 275 -35.66 17.19 76.95
N HIS A 276 -34.47 16.62 77.17
CA HIS A 276 -33.86 16.59 78.51
C HIS A 276 -32.65 17.53 78.59
N VAL A 277 -32.65 18.36 79.64
CA VAL A 277 -31.71 19.43 79.99
C VAL A 277 -30.32 18.87 80.39
N PHE A 278 -29.70 18.07 79.51
CA PHE A 278 -28.34 17.51 79.70
C PHE A 278 -27.57 17.38 78.38
N THR A 279 -27.80 18.27 77.42
CA THR A 279 -27.18 18.21 76.10
C THR A 279 -25.73 18.71 76.14
N ARG A 280 -24.78 17.85 76.53
CA ARG A 280 -23.35 18.09 76.27
C ARG A 280 -23.06 17.76 74.81
N ALA A 281 -23.15 18.78 73.96
CA ALA A 281 -22.49 18.77 72.66
C ALA A 281 -21.07 19.31 72.83
N THR A 282 -20.08 18.42 72.91
CA THR A 282 -18.71 18.75 72.48
C THR A 282 -18.04 17.46 72.01
N VAL A 283 -18.12 17.26 70.71
CA VAL A 283 -17.42 16.19 70.00
C VAL A 283 -15.97 16.64 69.82
N GLY A 284 -15.09 16.17 70.70
CA GLY A 284 -13.66 16.40 70.63
C GLY A 284 -12.98 15.26 69.89
N ALA A 285 -12.03 15.57 69.01
CA ALA A 285 -11.14 14.56 68.46
C ALA A 285 -10.42 13.85 69.62
N ILE A 286 -10.56 12.52 69.71
CA ILE A 286 -9.87 11.74 70.74
C ILE A 286 -8.44 11.54 70.23
N ILE A 287 -7.46 12.12 70.91
CA ILE A 287 -6.04 11.88 70.61
C ILE A 287 -5.69 10.52 71.20
N ALA A 288 -5.51 9.52 70.34
CA ALA A 288 -5.02 8.23 70.74
C ALA A 288 -3.49 8.21 70.56
N GLY A 289 -2.76 8.12 71.67
CA GLY A 289 -1.31 8.18 71.71
C GLY A 289 -0.75 7.65 73.05
N PRO A 290 0.57 7.44 73.15
CA PRO A 290 1.19 6.58 74.16
C PRO A 290 1.18 7.09 75.61
N ALA A 291 0.56 8.24 75.91
CA ALA A 291 0.42 8.77 77.28
C ALA A 291 -1.02 8.80 77.82
N GLY A 292 -1.98 8.15 77.14
CA GLY A 292 -3.31 7.90 77.70
C GLY A 292 -4.44 8.27 76.76
N ALA A 293 -4.88 7.29 75.98
CA ALA A 293 -6.09 7.38 75.16
C ALA A 293 -7.26 6.72 75.89
N VAL A 294 -8.30 7.50 76.16
CA VAL A 294 -9.59 7.02 76.65
C VAL A 294 -10.56 6.97 75.47
N ILE A 295 -10.97 5.77 75.07
CA ILE A 295 -12.05 5.58 74.10
C ILE A 295 -13.36 5.87 74.85
N ALA A 296 -14.20 6.76 74.32
CA ALA A 296 -15.44 7.19 74.97
C ALA A 296 -16.40 6.01 75.30
N GLY A 297 -16.30 4.89 74.58
CA GLY A 297 -17.07 3.67 74.86
C GLY A 297 -16.53 2.79 76.00
N THR A 298 -15.28 2.94 76.44
CA THR A 298 -14.66 2.08 77.47
C THR A 298 -14.52 2.75 78.83
N THR A 299 -14.55 4.08 78.90
CA THR A 299 -14.73 4.81 80.16
C THR A 299 -16.19 5.17 80.29
N GLY A 300 -16.85 4.82 81.40
CA GLY A 300 -18.29 4.97 81.64
C GLY A 300 -18.86 6.41 81.65
N GLY A 301 -18.39 7.31 80.79
CA GLY A 301 -19.03 8.57 80.42
C GLY A 301 -20.04 8.35 79.28
N LYS A 302 -21.14 9.09 79.31
CA LYS A 302 -22.32 8.89 78.45
C LYS A 302 -21.98 8.96 76.95
N ILE A 303 -22.41 7.94 76.21
CA ILE A 303 -22.34 7.79 74.75
C ILE A 303 -23.56 8.46 74.08
N ASN A 304 -23.40 9.00 72.88
CA ASN A 304 -24.51 9.50 72.06
C ASN A 304 -25.54 8.39 71.80
N GLU A 305 -26.81 8.73 71.59
CA GLU A 305 -27.82 7.76 71.15
C GLU A 305 -27.50 7.23 69.73
N TYR A 306 -26.94 8.08 68.86
CA TYR A 306 -26.54 7.74 67.49
C TYR A 306 -25.11 8.18 67.17
N ILE A 307 -24.40 7.36 66.38
CA ILE A 307 -23.08 7.66 65.81
C ILE A 307 -23.23 7.78 64.29
N ASP A 308 -22.78 8.90 63.73
CA ASP A 308 -22.88 9.21 62.31
C ASP A 308 -21.54 9.04 61.57
N GLU A 309 -20.43 9.37 62.23
CA GLU A 309 -19.08 9.25 61.69
C GLU A 309 -18.16 8.59 62.71
N LEU A 310 -17.37 7.63 62.26
CA LEU A 310 -16.31 7.01 63.05
C LEU A 310 -15.11 6.70 62.15
N GLY A 311 -13.92 7.14 62.52
CA GLY A 311 -12.70 6.91 61.74
C GLY A 311 -11.43 7.32 62.48
N VAL A 312 -10.29 7.08 61.84
CA VAL A 312 -8.98 7.53 62.31
C VAL A 312 -8.42 8.52 61.32
N ILE A 313 -8.16 9.75 61.77
CA ILE A 313 -7.40 10.73 61.00
C ILE A 313 -5.92 10.52 61.31
N ILE A 314 -5.16 10.17 60.29
CA ILE A 314 -3.71 9.94 60.33
C ILE A 314 -3.03 11.18 59.75
N ASN A 315 -2.14 11.79 60.52
CA ASN A 315 -1.34 12.95 60.09
C ASN A 315 0.03 12.49 59.61
N LEU A 316 0.50 13.10 58.53
CA LEU A 316 1.74 12.76 57.85
C LEU A 316 2.85 13.77 58.15
N THR A 317 4.08 13.41 57.80
CA THR A 317 5.28 14.27 57.96
C THR A 317 5.25 15.50 57.07
N ASP A 318 4.57 15.44 55.92
CA ASP A 318 4.40 16.56 54.99
C ASP A 318 3.32 17.59 55.43
N GLY A 319 2.71 17.37 56.61
CA GLY A 319 1.61 18.18 57.13
C GLY A 319 0.23 17.81 56.59
N GLY A 320 0.16 16.87 55.63
CA GLY A 320 -1.07 16.28 55.14
C GLY A 320 -1.75 15.39 56.18
N ASN A 321 -3.02 15.05 55.94
CA ASN A 321 -3.72 14.02 56.69
C ASN A 321 -4.75 13.33 55.81
N PHE A 322 -5.10 12.10 56.20
CA PHE A 322 -6.17 11.34 55.59
C PHE A 322 -6.97 10.61 56.65
N GLU A 323 -8.23 10.29 56.34
CA GLU A 323 -9.12 9.59 57.26
C GLU A 323 -9.39 8.17 56.80
N VAL A 324 -9.08 7.21 57.67
CA VAL A 324 -9.56 5.83 57.56
C VAL A 324 -11.00 5.82 58.08
N SER A 325 -11.96 6.02 57.17
CA SER A 325 -13.38 6.13 57.53
C SER A 325 -13.99 4.74 57.72
N LEU A 326 -14.38 4.42 58.95
CA LEU A 326 -14.92 3.10 59.33
C LEU A 326 -16.45 3.10 59.39
N LEU A 327 -17.03 4.26 59.64
CA LEU A 327 -18.44 4.55 59.57
C LEU A 327 -18.62 5.97 59.03
N ASN A 328 -19.45 6.11 57.99
CA ASN A 328 -19.88 7.40 57.48
C ASN A 328 -21.32 7.25 56.97
N SER A 329 -22.26 7.17 57.91
CA SER A 329 -23.68 7.00 57.64
C SER A 329 -24.46 7.56 58.80
N LYS A 330 -25.57 8.25 58.53
CA LYS A 330 -26.37 8.89 59.58
C LYS A 330 -27.28 7.90 60.30
N ASN A 331 -27.68 8.26 61.52
CA ASN A 331 -28.72 7.61 62.32
C ASN A 331 -28.39 6.15 62.71
N ASN A 332 -27.12 5.80 62.92
CA ASN A 332 -26.78 4.48 63.46
C ASN A 332 -26.82 4.50 64.98
N LYS A 333 -27.68 3.68 65.59
CA LYS A 333 -27.73 3.57 67.06
C LYS A 333 -26.38 3.16 67.62
N ALA A 334 -25.94 3.81 68.69
CA ALA A 334 -24.61 3.57 69.27
C ALA A 334 -24.39 2.12 69.76
N ASP A 335 -25.45 1.45 70.22
CA ASP A 335 -25.44 0.04 70.63
C ASP A 335 -25.68 -0.94 69.46
N GLY A 336 -25.89 -0.41 68.25
CA GLY A 336 -26.16 -1.16 67.03
C GLY A 336 -24.97 -1.96 66.53
N PHE A 337 -25.25 -3.04 65.81
CA PHE A 337 -24.24 -3.95 65.25
C PHE A 337 -23.21 -3.24 64.37
N LEU A 338 -23.65 -2.33 63.49
CA LEU A 338 -22.77 -1.58 62.58
C LEU A 338 -21.77 -0.70 63.35
N VAL A 339 -22.23 0.00 64.39
CA VAL A 339 -21.38 0.86 65.22
C VAL A 339 -20.39 0.03 66.03
N LYS A 340 -20.83 -1.06 66.66
CA LYS A 340 -19.96 -2.00 67.37
C LYS A 340 -18.86 -2.58 66.46
N HIS A 341 -19.23 -2.98 65.23
CA HIS A 341 -18.27 -3.45 64.25
C HIS A 341 -17.28 -2.34 63.82
N ALA A 342 -17.75 -1.11 63.63
CA ALA A 342 -16.89 0.03 63.32
C ALA A 342 -15.90 0.34 64.45
N TYR A 343 -16.31 0.26 65.72
CA TYR A 343 -15.41 0.36 66.88
C TYR A 343 -14.41 -0.79 66.96
N SER A 344 -14.81 -2.01 66.60
CA SER A 344 -13.86 -3.13 66.51
C SER A 344 -12.77 -2.85 65.48
N ASN A 345 -13.16 -2.40 64.28
CA ASN A 345 -12.21 -2.01 63.24
C ASN A 345 -11.34 -0.82 63.66
N LEU A 346 -11.90 0.14 64.42
CA LEU A 346 -11.17 1.27 64.96
C LEU A 346 -10.03 0.80 65.86
N ASN A 347 -10.34 -0.11 66.79
CA ASN A 347 -9.35 -0.67 67.69
C ASN A 347 -8.25 -1.44 66.93
N HIS A 348 -8.61 -2.15 65.86
CA HIS A 348 -7.63 -2.85 65.04
C HIS A 348 -6.69 -1.87 64.32
N VAL A 349 -7.22 -0.82 63.71
CA VAL A 349 -6.40 0.22 63.04
C VAL A 349 -5.47 0.90 64.04
N ILE A 350 -5.98 1.28 65.22
CA ILE A 350 -5.18 1.88 66.29
C ILE A 350 -4.05 0.93 66.72
N ALA A 351 -4.35 -0.36 66.94
CA ALA A 351 -3.35 -1.34 67.34
C ALA A 351 -2.23 -1.52 66.29
N ILE A 352 -2.56 -1.47 65.00
CA ILE A 352 -1.57 -1.51 63.91
C ILE A 352 -0.66 -0.28 64.01
N LEU A 353 -1.23 0.93 64.12
CA LEU A 353 -0.48 2.17 64.20
C LEU A 353 0.43 2.22 65.45
N ASP A 354 -0.06 1.74 66.60
CA ASP A 354 0.73 1.64 67.83
C ASP A 354 1.88 0.63 67.69
N SER A 355 1.65 -0.50 67.02
CA SER A 355 2.71 -1.50 66.78
C SER A 355 3.84 -0.95 65.92
N TRP A 356 3.53 -0.14 64.91
CA TRP A 356 4.52 0.51 64.06
C TRP A 356 5.33 1.56 64.82
N LYS A 357 4.69 2.34 65.70
CA LYS A 357 5.38 3.32 66.56
C LYS A 357 6.23 2.70 67.67
N ALA A 358 5.78 1.58 68.24
CA ALA A 358 6.55 0.84 69.23
C ALA A 358 7.85 0.28 68.61
N THR A 359 7.80 -0.07 67.33
CA THR A 359 8.98 -0.52 66.56
C THR A 359 9.99 0.61 66.35
N GLU A 360 9.56 1.85 66.14
CA GLU A 360 10.45 3.03 65.99
C GLU A 360 11.24 3.35 67.27
N LYS A 361 10.61 3.22 68.44
CA LYS A 361 11.29 3.43 69.74
C LYS A 361 12.45 2.47 70.01
N VAL A 362 12.43 1.27 69.41
CA VAL A 362 13.51 0.28 69.58
C VAL A 362 14.69 0.59 68.67
N VAL A 363 14.47 1.31 67.56
CA VAL A 363 15.51 1.68 66.59
C VAL A 363 16.25 2.95 67.02
N GLU A 364 15.58 3.94 67.63
CA GLU A 364 16.25 5.15 68.16
C GLU A 364 17.25 4.85 69.29
N ASP A 365 17.01 3.82 70.11
CA ASP A 365 17.93 3.44 71.21
C ASP A 365 19.19 2.69 70.72
N THR A 366 19.33 2.46 69.40
CA THR A 366 20.48 1.76 68.79
C THR A 366 21.27 2.57 67.77
N GLN A 367 20.90 3.82 67.47
CA GLN A 367 21.63 4.69 66.54
C GLN A 367 21.95 6.07 67.14
N ASP A 368 22.88 6.11 68.09
CA ASP A 368 23.62 7.34 68.38
C ASP A 368 25.08 7.03 68.77
N SER A 369 25.96 6.91 67.77
CA SER A 369 27.41 6.81 67.98
C SER A 369 28.23 7.50 66.87
N THR A 370 27.77 8.65 66.39
CA THR A 370 28.58 9.54 65.53
C THR A 370 29.21 10.72 66.27
N ASP A 371 29.12 10.79 67.60
CA ASP A 371 29.84 11.79 68.39
C ASP A 371 31.20 11.24 68.85
N ALA A 372 32.24 11.44 68.04
CA ALA A 372 33.62 11.05 68.37
C ALA A 372 34.08 11.48 69.79
N PRO A 373 33.71 12.66 70.32
CA PRO A 373 33.95 13.05 71.72
C PRO A 373 33.30 12.12 72.76
N ALA A 374 32.08 11.64 72.53
CA ALA A 374 31.37 10.74 73.44
C ALA A 374 32.00 9.34 73.47
N GLU A 375 32.45 8.83 72.32
CA GLU A 375 33.20 7.57 72.24
C GLU A 375 34.56 7.68 72.93
N ILE A 376 35.31 8.78 72.72
CA ILE A 376 36.60 9.00 73.38
C ILE A 376 36.46 8.99 74.91
N ARG A 377 35.36 9.54 75.46
CA ARG A 377 35.09 9.48 76.91
C ARG A 377 34.82 8.06 77.41
N LYS A 378 34.10 7.24 76.64
CA LYS A 378 33.86 5.82 76.97
C LYS A 378 35.16 5.01 76.96
N TYR A 379 36.00 5.19 75.95
CA TYR A 379 37.31 4.53 75.89
C TYR A 379 38.27 5.02 76.98
N LYS A 380 38.18 6.29 77.39
CA LYS A 380 38.98 6.80 78.52
C LYS A 380 38.59 6.12 79.83
N GLN A 381 37.30 5.85 80.02
CA GLN A 381 36.80 5.15 81.19
C GLN A 381 37.33 3.72 81.26
N LEU A 382 37.37 3.01 80.12
CA LEU A 382 37.98 1.66 80.04
C LEU A 382 39.49 1.65 80.36
N LEU A 383 40.22 2.72 80.02
CA LEU A 383 41.62 2.89 80.40
C LEU A 383 41.76 3.15 81.90
N ASP A 384 40.93 4.04 82.45
CA ASP A 384 40.94 4.40 83.87
C ASP A 384 40.52 3.19 84.75
N ASP A 385 39.68 2.30 84.23
CA ASP A 385 39.29 1.02 84.83
C ASP A 385 40.34 -0.11 84.62
N GLY A 386 41.43 0.18 83.90
CA GLY A 386 42.52 -0.77 83.65
C GLY A 386 42.18 -1.92 82.70
N ILE A 387 41.08 -1.82 81.95
CA ILE A 387 40.59 -2.84 81.02
C ILE A 387 41.38 -2.82 79.71
N ILE A 388 41.81 -1.63 79.27
CA ILE A 388 42.66 -1.44 78.09
C ILE A 388 43.98 -0.75 78.48
N THR A 389 45.02 -0.94 77.67
CA THR A 389 46.30 -0.29 77.89
C THR A 389 46.31 1.15 77.35
N LYS A 390 47.28 1.94 77.80
CA LYS A 390 47.43 3.35 77.39
C LYS A 390 47.70 3.45 75.89
N GLU A 391 48.41 2.48 75.33
CA GLU A 391 48.75 2.38 73.91
C GLU A 391 47.50 2.08 73.06
N GLU A 392 46.62 1.19 73.54
CA GLU A 392 45.36 0.83 72.87
C GLU A 392 44.36 1.99 72.87
N PHE A 393 44.28 2.73 73.97
CA PHE A 393 43.46 3.93 74.07
C PHE A 393 43.91 5.02 73.07
N GLU A 394 45.20 5.33 73.01
CA GLU A 394 45.73 6.37 72.12
C GLU A 394 45.62 5.99 70.63
N ALA A 395 45.79 4.70 70.29
CA ALA A 395 45.57 4.22 68.93
C ALA A 395 44.10 4.42 68.51
N LYS A 396 43.14 4.09 69.39
CA LYS A 396 41.71 4.25 69.10
C LYS A 396 41.29 5.72 69.07
N LYS A 397 41.82 6.55 69.95
CA LYS A 397 41.58 8.00 69.98
C LYS A 397 42.07 8.69 68.71
N LYS A 398 43.23 8.32 68.16
CA LYS A 398 43.69 8.82 66.85
C LYS A 398 42.77 8.42 65.72
N GLN A 399 42.31 7.15 65.71
CA GLN A 399 41.33 6.67 64.74
C GLN A 399 40.02 7.46 64.80
N LEU A 400 39.51 7.75 66.00
CA LEU A 400 38.26 8.49 66.22
C LEU A 400 38.39 9.99 65.92
N LEU A 401 39.60 10.56 66.02
CA LEU A 401 39.89 11.96 65.66
C LEU A 401 40.33 12.13 64.20
N GLY A 402 40.54 11.04 63.46
CA GLY A 402 40.98 11.06 62.06
C GLY A 402 42.42 11.55 61.85
N LEU A 403 43.32 11.29 62.81
CA LEU A 403 44.71 11.79 62.86
C LEU A 403 45.78 10.72 62.61
#